data_AF-A0A9D5GX85-F1
#
_entry.id   AF-A0A9D5GX85-F1
#
_cell.length_a   1.000
_cell.length_b   1.000
_cell.length_c   1.000
_cell.angle_alpha   90.00
_cell.angle_beta   90.00
_cell.angle_gamma   90.00
#
_symmetry.space_group_name_H-M   'P 1'
#
loop_
_entity.id
_entity.type
_entity.pdbx_description
1 polymer ?
#
loop_
_entity_poly.entity_id
_entity_poly.type
_entity_poly.pdbx_seq_one_letter_code
_entity_poly.pdbx_strand_id
1 'polypeptide(L)'
;MILGVPLQHCVPFNSDIPLPEHKDIAKALHLEVFAVKENLSSKGGLSGFHLDFVIDKAEECAAQGNWEAVCALLGLSVYDNLELVKQVAGAWRNIQTKGATVYGKCNNISSSQYDSWLRERDQITLLPFSMGEPSDLVIVESVSMVEYNSLKQEKGKADKLNAKLSEGLRKTLCAKKEAEREVQRLNELQRQSNERIAEDADYIRKVCSGEDILKKACKAA
;
A
#
# COMPACT_ATOMS: atom_id res chain seq x y z
N MET A 1 -5.45 -8.86 7.96
CA MET A 1 -5.83 -8.46 6.58
C MET A 1 -6.81 -7.29 6.68
N ILE A 2 -6.30 -6.05 6.70
CA ILE A 2 -7.14 -4.84 6.78
C ILE A 2 -7.10 -4.17 5.41
N LEU A 3 -8.28 -4.14 4.78
CA LEU A 3 -8.70 -3.36 3.61
C LEU A 3 -8.14 -3.77 2.24
N GLY A 4 -9.05 -4.22 1.37
CA GLY A 4 -8.84 -4.64 -0.02
C GLY A 4 -8.52 -3.49 -0.97
N VAL A 5 -7.44 -2.78 -0.70
CA VAL A 5 -6.73 -1.95 -1.68
C VAL A 5 -5.62 -2.83 -2.27
N PRO A 6 -5.57 -3.06 -3.59
CA PRO A 6 -4.41 -3.69 -4.18
C PRO A 6 -3.23 -2.73 -3.98
N LEU A 7 -2.29 -3.09 -3.10
CA LEU A 7 -0.99 -2.44 -3.00
C LEU A 7 -0.25 -2.70 -4.32
N GLN A 8 -0.51 -1.86 -5.32
CA GLN A 8 0.25 -1.83 -6.56
C GLN A 8 1.68 -1.43 -6.19
N HIS A 9 2.60 -2.41 -6.23
CA HIS A 9 4.04 -2.39 -6.53
C HIS A 9 4.95 -1.21 -6.09
N CYS A 10 4.47 -0.27 -5.29
CA CYS A 10 5.26 0.82 -4.76
C CYS A 10 5.48 0.54 -3.28
N VAL A 11 6.43 -0.33 -2.99
CA VAL A 11 7.09 -0.27 -1.70
C VAL A 11 8.52 0.21 -1.95
N PRO A 12 8.94 1.34 -1.35
CA PRO A 12 10.33 1.76 -1.41
C PRO A 12 11.10 0.92 -0.39
N PHE A 13 11.11 -0.41 -0.56
CA PHE A 13 11.99 -1.27 0.21
C PHE A 13 13.33 -1.28 -0.52
N ASN A 14 14.19 -0.32 -0.20
CA ASN A 14 15.60 -0.47 -0.48
C ASN A 14 16.09 -1.67 0.36
N SER A 15 16.40 -2.76 -0.31
CA SER A 15 16.99 -3.98 0.25
C SER A 15 18.40 -3.79 0.83
N ASP A 16 18.95 -2.57 0.76
CA ASP A 16 20.34 -2.27 1.11
C ASP A 16 20.51 -1.75 2.54
N ILE A 17 19.44 -1.68 3.34
CA ILE A 17 19.55 -1.28 4.75
C ILE A 17 20.02 -2.50 5.56
N PRO A 18 21.19 -2.43 6.23
CA PRO A 18 21.70 -3.54 7.03
C PRO A 18 20.71 -3.87 8.16
N LEU A 19 20.59 -5.16 8.49
CA LEU A 19 19.75 -5.58 9.60
C LEU A 19 20.17 -4.83 10.88
N PRO A 20 19.21 -4.25 11.62
CA PRO A 20 19.53 -3.48 12.82
C PRO A 20 20.16 -4.36 13.91
N GLU A 21 21.19 -3.86 14.56
CA GLU A 21 21.86 -4.58 15.66
C GLU A 21 20.94 -4.70 16.88
N HIS A 22 21.11 -5.78 17.65
CA HIS A 22 20.32 -6.03 18.87
C HIS A 22 20.29 -4.84 19.85
N LYS A 23 21.37 -4.04 19.88
CA LYS A 23 21.46 -2.82 20.70
C LYS A 23 20.46 -1.75 20.25
N ASP A 24 20.29 -1.58 18.95
CA ASP A 24 19.35 -0.61 18.38
C ASP A 24 17.90 -1.07 18.54
N ILE A 25 17.68 -2.38 18.47
CA ILE A 25 16.38 -3.01 18.75
C ILE A 25 15.99 -2.77 20.21
N ALA A 26 16.89 -3.07 21.14
CA ALA A 26 16.69 -2.87 22.57
C ALA A 26 16.37 -1.41 22.91
N LYS A 27 17.14 -0.48 22.34
CA LYS A 27 16.91 0.96 22.51
C LYS A 27 15.55 1.41 21.96
N ALA A 28 15.13 0.91 20.81
CA ALA A 28 13.87 1.29 20.19
C ALA A 28 12.64 0.72 20.93
N LEU A 29 12.77 -0.48 21.50
CA LEU A 29 11.69 -1.14 22.24
C LEU A 29 11.72 -0.84 23.74
N HIS A 30 12.68 -0.05 24.22
CA HIS A 30 12.92 0.20 25.65
C HIS A 30 13.10 -1.11 26.46
N LEU A 31 13.70 -2.11 25.83
CA LEU A 31 13.99 -3.41 26.44
C LEU A 31 15.48 -3.52 26.79
N GLU A 32 15.80 -4.45 27.68
CA GLU A 32 17.19 -4.83 27.90
C GLU A 32 17.75 -5.61 26.71
N VAL A 33 19.03 -5.37 26.39
CA VAL A 33 19.72 -6.06 25.28
C VAL A 33 19.72 -7.58 25.47
N PHE A 34 19.78 -8.05 26.71
CA PHE A 34 19.71 -9.47 27.04
C PHE A 34 18.34 -10.06 26.70
N ALA A 35 17.25 -9.39 27.08
CA ALA A 35 15.89 -9.81 26.77
C ALA A 35 15.64 -9.88 25.26
N VAL A 36 16.21 -8.94 24.49
CA VAL A 36 16.15 -8.96 23.02
C VAL A 36 16.86 -10.18 22.46
N LYS A 37 18.07 -10.49 22.95
CA LYS A 37 18.88 -11.60 22.43
C LYS A 37 18.25 -12.98 22.69
N GLU A 38 17.61 -13.15 23.84
CA GLU A 38 16.98 -14.44 24.20
C GLU A 38 15.64 -14.67 23.48
N ASN A 39 14.89 -13.61 23.19
CA ASN A 39 13.52 -13.73 22.69
C ASN A 39 13.35 -13.39 21.21
N LEU A 40 14.41 -12.93 20.54
CA LEU A 40 14.41 -12.73 19.10
C LEU A 40 14.61 -14.08 18.38
N SER A 41 13.55 -14.56 17.76
CA SER A 41 13.53 -15.84 17.04
C SER A 41 13.47 -15.61 15.53
N SER A 42 13.91 -16.58 14.73
CA SER A 42 13.78 -16.52 13.27
C SER A 42 12.88 -17.64 12.77
N LYS A 43 11.87 -17.28 11.96
CA LYS A 43 10.98 -18.24 11.29
C LYS A 43 10.80 -17.83 9.84
N GLY A 44 11.12 -18.73 8.90
CA GLY A 44 10.97 -18.47 7.47
C GLY A 44 11.88 -17.35 6.92
N GLY A 45 13.03 -17.10 7.53
CA GLY A 45 13.97 -16.06 7.12
C GLY A 45 13.66 -14.66 7.67
N LEU A 46 12.59 -14.52 8.46
CA LEU A 46 12.24 -13.28 9.17
C LEU A 46 12.57 -13.42 10.65
N SER A 47 13.24 -12.42 11.22
CA SER A 47 13.52 -12.32 12.66
C SER A 47 12.40 -11.53 13.35
N GLY A 48 11.85 -12.06 14.44
CA GLY A 48 10.77 -11.42 15.19
C GLY A 48 10.63 -11.97 16.61
N PHE A 49 9.75 -11.34 17.38
CA PHE A 49 9.44 -11.74 18.74
C PHE A 49 8.16 -12.57 18.78
N HIS A 50 8.02 -13.44 19.79
CA HIS A 50 6.74 -14.09 20.05
C HIS A 50 5.74 -13.06 20.56
N LEU A 51 4.49 -13.13 20.10
CA LEU A 51 3.46 -12.16 20.48
C LEU A 51 3.23 -12.13 21.99
N ASP A 52 3.20 -13.29 22.64
CA ASP A 52 2.99 -13.40 24.09
C ASP A 52 4.07 -12.63 24.87
N PHE A 53 5.34 -12.77 24.48
CA PHE A 53 6.44 -12.03 25.08
C PHE A 53 6.29 -10.52 24.93
N VAL A 54 5.83 -10.04 23.76
CA VAL A 54 5.63 -8.61 23.50
C VAL A 54 4.49 -8.07 24.36
N ILE A 55 3.41 -8.83 24.53
CA ILE A 55 2.26 -8.45 25.36
C ILE A 55 2.67 -8.40 26.84
N ASP A 56 3.35 -9.45 27.35
CA ASP A 56 3.81 -9.50 28.74
C ASP A 56 4.71 -8.30 29.08
N LYS A 57 5.64 -7.96 28.18
CA LYS A 57 6.51 -6.79 28.35
C LYS A 57 5.76 -5.47 28.24
N ALA A 58 4.72 -5.39 27.42
CA ALA A 58 3.90 -4.18 27.35
C ALA A 58 3.13 -3.98 28.67
N GLU A 59 2.63 -5.05 29.29
CA GLU A 59 1.97 -4.97 30.60
C GLU A 59 2.94 -4.55 31.71
N GLU A 60 4.16 -5.12 31.73
CA GLU A 60 5.21 -4.69 32.67
C GLU A 60 5.55 -3.20 32.51
N CYS A 61 5.71 -2.71 31.27
CA CYS A 61 5.99 -1.30 31.00
C CYS A 61 4.81 -0.39 31.34
N ALA A 62 3.57 -0.85 31.15
CA ALA A 62 2.37 -0.11 31.53
C ALA A 62 2.28 0.03 33.07
N ALA A 63 2.61 -1.03 33.81
CA ALA A 63 2.67 -0.99 35.28
C ALA A 63 3.73 0.01 35.80
N GLN A 64 4.80 0.23 35.03
CA GLN A 64 5.85 1.22 35.34
C GLN A 64 5.51 2.63 34.84
N GLY A 65 4.38 2.83 34.15
CA GLY A 65 3.97 4.11 33.57
C GLY A 65 4.79 4.53 32.35
N ASN A 66 5.57 3.62 31.75
CA ASN A 66 6.38 3.90 30.58
C ASN A 66 5.57 3.68 29.29
N TRP A 67 4.68 4.63 28.99
CA TRP A 67 3.80 4.55 27.82
C TRP A 67 4.53 4.59 26.47
N GLU A 68 5.74 5.15 26.40
CA GLU A 68 6.56 5.12 25.16
C GLU A 68 6.95 3.68 24.80
N ALA A 69 7.37 2.90 25.80
CA ALA A 69 7.70 1.48 25.65
C ALA A 69 6.45 0.65 25.27
N VAL A 70 5.31 0.92 25.91
CA VAL A 70 4.04 0.24 25.60
C VAL A 70 3.63 0.47 24.15
N CYS A 71 3.69 1.72 23.68
CA CYS A 71 3.36 2.05 22.29
C CYS A 71 4.34 1.42 21.29
N ALA A 72 5.63 1.35 21.63
CA ALA A 72 6.62 0.69 20.78
C ALA A 72 6.36 -0.82 20.68
N LEU A 73 6.04 -1.48 21.79
CA LEU A 73 5.71 -2.91 21.83
C LEU A 73 4.39 -3.23 21.14
N LEU A 74 3.34 -2.40 21.32
CA LEU A 74 2.08 -2.55 20.60
C LEU A 74 2.27 -2.29 19.10
N GLY A 75 3.08 -1.30 18.73
CA GLY A 75 3.48 -1.06 17.34
C GLY A 75 4.09 -2.32 16.72
N LEU A 76 4.94 -3.03 17.45
CA LEU A 76 5.55 -4.29 17.00
C LEU A 76 4.53 -5.43 16.85
N SER A 77 3.48 -5.48 17.69
CA SER A 77 2.43 -6.49 17.57
C SER A 77 1.48 -6.26 16.39
N VAL A 78 1.29 -5.00 15.97
CA VAL A 78 0.38 -4.63 14.88
C VAL A 78 1.11 -4.64 13.54
N TYR A 79 2.37 -4.21 13.56
CA TYR A 79 3.25 -4.20 12.43
C TYR A 79 4.37 -5.19 12.74
N ASP A 80 4.30 -6.40 12.15
CA ASP A 80 5.31 -7.47 12.24
C ASP A 80 6.72 -7.06 11.73
N ASN A 81 7.01 -5.76 11.65
CA ASN A 81 8.21 -5.17 11.11
C ASN A 81 8.73 -4.08 12.05
N LEU A 82 9.84 -4.39 12.72
CA LEU A 82 10.53 -3.52 13.65
C LEU A 82 11.01 -2.20 13.03
N GLU A 83 11.25 -2.15 11.72
CA GLU A 83 11.66 -0.93 11.02
C GLU A 83 10.50 0.08 10.93
N LEU A 84 9.28 -0.42 10.73
CA LEU A 84 8.06 0.40 10.79
C LEU A 84 7.84 0.95 12.21
N VAL A 85 8.12 0.16 13.25
CA VAL A 85 8.02 0.62 14.65
C VAL A 85 9.00 1.75 14.94
N LYS A 86 10.26 1.64 14.48
CA LYS A 86 11.26 2.72 14.61
C LYS A 86 10.83 4.00 13.87
N GLN A 87 10.24 3.85 12.69
CA GLN A 87 9.72 4.98 11.92
C GLN A 87 8.50 5.61 12.57
N VAL A 88 7.59 4.81 13.14
CA VAL A 88 6.43 5.30 13.88
C VAL A 88 6.88 6.03 15.15
N ALA A 89 7.77 5.44 15.95
CA ALA A 89 8.35 6.09 17.13
C ALA A 89 9.11 7.39 16.77
N GLY A 90 9.88 7.37 15.68
CA GLY A 90 10.55 8.56 15.14
C GLY A 90 9.57 9.62 14.63
N ALA A 91 8.48 9.23 13.98
CA ALA A 91 7.42 10.12 13.55
C ALA A 91 6.69 10.74 14.75
N TRP A 92 6.48 9.98 15.82
CA TRP A 92 5.90 10.46 17.07
C TRP A 92 6.78 11.47 17.81
N ARG A 93 8.12 11.32 17.81
CA ARG A 93 9.04 12.34 18.35
C ARG A 93 8.97 13.67 17.60
N ASN A 94 8.55 13.66 16.35
CA ASN A 94 8.37 14.86 15.53
C ASN A 94 6.98 15.49 15.69
N ILE A 95 6.12 14.96 16.56
CA ILE A 95 4.84 15.59 16.91
C ILE A 95 5.10 16.56 18.05
N GLN A 96 4.79 17.85 17.84
CA GLN A 96 4.93 18.83 18.90
C GLN A 96 3.83 18.64 19.94
N THR A 97 4.23 18.36 21.18
CA THR A 97 3.37 18.41 22.35
C THR A 97 3.70 19.66 23.16
N LYS A 98 2.71 20.53 23.41
CA LYS A 98 2.86 21.66 24.34
C LYS A 98 1.89 21.45 25.49
N GLY A 99 2.41 20.99 26.63
CA GLY A 99 1.58 20.55 27.76
C GLY A 99 0.81 19.28 27.42
N ALA A 100 -0.48 19.22 27.77
CA ALA A 100 -1.37 18.08 27.50
C ALA A 100 -1.97 18.08 26.08
N THR A 101 -1.63 19.06 25.23
CA THR A 101 -2.24 19.25 23.92
C THR A 101 -1.25 18.90 22.81
N VAL A 102 -1.70 18.06 21.88
CA VAL A 102 -0.92 17.54 20.74
C VAL A 102 -1.16 18.45 19.53
N TYR A 103 -0.11 19.14 19.05
CA TYR A 103 -0.20 20.15 17.97
C TYR A 103 0.15 19.59 16.58
N GLY A 104 0.34 18.27 16.45
CA GLY A 104 0.65 17.63 15.18
C GLY A 104 2.13 17.78 14.76
N LYS A 105 2.41 17.43 13.50
CA LYS A 105 3.77 17.23 12.98
C LYS A 105 4.55 18.55 12.86
N CYS A 106 5.75 18.58 13.43
CA CYS A 106 6.69 19.68 13.28
C CYS A 106 7.14 19.75 11.80
N ASN A 107 7.08 20.95 11.20
CA ASN A 107 7.41 21.23 9.78
C ASN A 107 6.38 20.76 8.74
N ASN A 108 5.09 20.97 8.98
CA ASN A 108 4.11 20.97 7.90
C ASN A 108 4.35 22.20 7.01
N ILE A 109 5.26 22.06 6.04
CA ILE A 109 5.31 22.98 4.89
C ILE A 109 4.08 22.60 4.07
N SER A 110 3.02 23.37 4.20
CA SER A 110 1.88 23.28 3.29
C SER A 110 2.38 23.49 1.86
N SER A 111 1.85 22.72 0.92
CA SER A 111 2.16 22.96 -0.48
C SER A 111 1.62 24.34 -0.86
N SER A 112 2.36 25.09 -1.69
CA SER A 112 1.91 26.43 -2.11
C SER A 112 0.51 26.41 -2.73
N GLN A 113 0.14 25.31 -3.40
CA GLN A 113 -1.20 25.09 -3.94
C GLN A 113 -2.26 24.95 -2.85
N TYR A 114 -1.96 24.24 -1.76
CA TYR A 114 -2.87 24.11 -0.63
C TYR A 114 -3.05 25.45 0.09
N ASP A 115 -1.99 26.25 0.22
CA ASP A 115 -2.07 27.61 0.77
C ASP A 115 -2.89 28.54 -0.12
N SER A 116 -2.73 28.48 -1.44
CA SER A 116 -3.55 29.24 -2.39
C SER A 116 -5.03 28.85 -2.28
N TRP A 117 -5.32 27.56 -2.24
CA TRP A 117 -6.69 27.04 -2.07
C TRP A 117 -7.29 27.45 -0.71
N LEU A 118 -6.51 27.41 0.36
CA LEU A 118 -6.92 27.88 1.69
C LEU A 118 -7.22 29.37 1.69
N ARG A 119 -6.39 30.20 1.05
CA ARG A 119 -6.62 31.66 0.95
C ARG A 119 -7.85 32.00 0.10
N GLU A 120 -8.05 31.30 -1.01
CA GLU A 120 -9.23 31.46 -1.86
C GLU A 120 -10.49 31.04 -1.09
N ARG A 121 -10.43 29.93 -0.35
CA ARG A 121 -11.51 29.55 0.57
C ARG A 121 -11.68 30.53 1.72
N ASP A 122 -10.63 31.07 2.30
CA ASP A 122 -10.71 32.03 3.39
C ASP A 122 -11.51 33.28 2.96
N GLN A 123 -11.28 33.74 1.72
CA GLN A 123 -12.06 34.82 1.11
C GLN A 123 -13.53 34.45 0.86
N ILE A 124 -13.82 33.20 0.49
CA ILE A 124 -15.19 32.72 0.24
C ILE A 124 -15.94 32.44 1.54
N THR A 125 -15.26 31.88 2.53
CA THR A 125 -15.87 31.34 3.76
C THR A 125 -15.80 32.30 4.95
N LEU A 126 -15.08 33.43 4.83
CA LEU A 126 -14.90 34.45 5.88
C LEU A 126 -14.47 33.85 7.23
N LEU A 127 -13.44 32.99 7.19
CA LEU A 127 -12.75 32.56 8.40
C LEU A 127 -11.89 33.72 8.94
N PRO A 128 -11.63 33.79 10.26
CA PRO A 128 -12.09 32.89 11.30
C PRO A 128 -13.57 33.14 11.57
N PHE A 129 -14.37 32.07 11.63
CA PHE A 129 -15.74 32.16 12.12
C PHE A 129 -15.68 32.98 13.41
N SER A 130 -16.31 34.16 13.43
CA SER A 130 -16.64 34.75 14.71
C SER A 130 -17.45 33.67 15.42
N MET A 131 -16.89 33.09 16.48
CA MET A 131 -17.63 32.21 17.37
C MET A 131 -18.71 33.08 18.02
N GLY A 132 -19.76 33.38 17.26
CA GLY A 132 -21.02 33.83 17.83
C GLY A 132 -21.49 32.73 18.77
N GLU A 133 -22.21 33.13 19.81
CA GLU A 133 -22.82 32.18 20.74
C GLU A 133 -23.45 31.01 19.96
N PRO A 134 -23.21 29.75 20.40
CA PRO A 134 -23.69 28.57 19.71
C PRO A 134 -25.16 28.76 19.42
N SER A 135 -25.48 28.95 18.13
CA SER A 135 -26.86 29.16 17.72
C SER A 135 -27.69 27.99 18.22
N ASP A 136 -28.82 28.31 18.83
CA ASP A 136 -29.75 27.35 19.39
C ASP A 136 -29.92 26.18 18.41
N LEU A 137 -29.80 24.96 18.96
CA LEU A 137 -29.87 23.69 18.25
C LEU A 137 -30.90 23.80 17.13
N VAL A 138 -30.43 23.76 15.88
CA VAL A 138 -31.31 23.67 14.71
C VAL A 138 -32.08 22.36 14.89
N ILE A 139 -33.33 22.48 15.34
CA ILE A 139 -34.26 21.37 15.41
C ILE A 139 -34.44 20.94 13.96
N VAL A 140 -33.77 19.86 13.58
CA VAL A 140 -33.91 19.26 12.26
C VAL A 140 -35.39 18.91 12.11
N GLU A 141 -36.07 19.56 11.16
CA GLU A 141 -37.47 19.30 10.86
C GLU A 141 -37.65 17.80 10.69
N SER A 142 -38.51 17.22 11.53
CA SER A 142 -38.78 15.79 11.50
C SER A 142 -39.44 15.44 10.17
N VAL A 143 -38.71 14.74 9.31
CA VAL A 143 -39.21 14.24 8.03
C VAL A 143 -40.48 13.44 8.27
N SER A 144 -41.53 13.71 7.49
CA SER A 144 -42.81 13.02 7.66
C SER A 144 -42.67 11.52 7.39
N MET A 145 -43.48 10.70 8.06
CA MET A 145 -43.44 9.24 7.88
C MET A 145 -43.70 8.81 6.43
N VAL A 146 -44.46 9.61 5.67
CA VAL A 146 -44.74 9.38 4.25
C VAL A 146 -43.50 9.59 3.40
N GLU A 147 -42.76 10.68 3.63
CA GLU A 147 -41.49 10.96 2.94
C GLU A 147 -40.43 9.90 3.27
N TYR A 148 -40.36 9.45 4.52
CA TYR A 148 -39.43 8.39 4.92
C TYR A 148 -39.69 7.09 4.14
N ASN A 149 -40.95 6.69 4.00
CA ASN A 149 -41.31 5.48 3.26
C ASN A 149 -40.99 5.60 1.77
N SER A 150 -41.25 6.77 1.17
CA SER A 150 -40.86 7.06 -0.22
C SER A 150 -39.35 6.98 -0.41
N LEU A 151 -38.57 7.61 0.49
CA LEU A 151 -37.11 7.60 0.44
C LEU A 151 -36.54 6.18 0.60
N LYS A 152 -37.14 5.38 1.50
CA LYS A 152 -36.77 3.97 1.68
C LYS A 152 -37.02 3.15 0.41
N GLN A 153 -38.12 3.42 -0.30
CA GLN A 153 -38.43 2.77 -1.57
C GLN A 153 -37.42 3.17 -2.66
N GLU A 154 -37.08 4.45 -2.77
CA GLU A 154 -36.09 4.95 -3.73
C GLU A 154 -34.70 4.39 -3.46
N LYS A 155 -34.26 4.37 -2.20
CA LYS A 155 -33.00 3.74 -1.80
C LYS A 155 -32.97 2.27 -2.24
N GLY A 156 -34.05 1.53 -2.02
CA GLY A 156 -34.16 0.14 -2.48
C GLY A 156 -34.09 -0.02 -4.00
N LYS A 157 -34.58 0.95 -4.79
CA LYS A 157 -34.41 0.96 -6.26
C LYS A 157 -32.95 1.26 -6.64
N ALA A 158 -32.33 2.24 -5.98
CA ALA A 158 -30.94 2.61 -6.20
C ALA A 158 -29.99 1.45 -5.89
N ASP A 159 -30.20 0.74 -4.78
CA ASP A 159 -29.40 -0.42 -4.38
C ASP A 159 -29.51 -1.56 -5.42
N LYS A 160 -30.72 -1.83 -5.93
CA LYS A 160 -30.94 -2.81 -7.00
C LYS A 160 -30.23 -2.43 -8.29
N LEU A 161 -30.25 -1.15 -8.66
CA LEU A 161 -29.58 -0.66 -9.86
C LEU A 161 -28.05 -0.73 -9.71
N ASN A 162 -27.54 -0.38 -8.53
CA ASN A 162 -26.12 -0.46 -8.23
C ASN A 162 -25.61 -1.91 -8.22
N ALA A 163 -26.41 -2.86 -7.71
CA ALA A 163 -26.11 -4.29 -7.78
C ALA A 163 -26.03 -4.79 -9.23
N LYS A 164 -27.00 -4.41 -10.08
CA LYS A 164 -26.98 -4.75 -11.52
C LYS A 164 -25.77 -4.15 -12.23
N LEU A 165 -25.43 -2.90 -11.94
CA LEU A 165 -24.27 -2.23 -12.53
C LEU A 165 -22.97 -2.93 -12.13
N SER A 166 -22.84 -3.28 -10.84
CA SER A 166 -21.68 -4.01 -10.31
C SER A 166 -21.53 -5.40 -10.94
N GLU A 167 -22.64 -6.12 -11.14
CA GLU A 167 -22.63 -7.40 -11.83
C GLU A 167 -22.22 -7.27 -13.30
N GLY A 168 -22.75 -6.26 -13.99
CA GLY A 168 -22.38 -5.94 -15.37
C GLY A 168 -20.88 -5.65 -15.52
N LEU A 169 -20.33 -4.82 -14.62
CA LEU A 169 -18.91 -4.50 -14.58
C LEU A 169 -18.05 -5.75 -14.34
N ARG A 170 -18.50 -6.66 -13.47
CA ARG A 170 -17.79 -7.92 -13.22
C ARG A 170 -17.75 -8.81 -14.48
N LYS A 171 -18.86 -8.89 -15.21
CA LYS A 171 -18.94 -9.67 -16.46
C LYS A 171 -18.03 -9.10 -17.54
N THR A 172 -18.02 -7.78 -17.73
CA THR A 172 -17.15 -7.13 -18.74
C THR A 172 -15.68 -7.28 -18.40
N LEU A 173 -15.30 -7.17 -17.12
CA LEU A 173 -13.93 -7.42 -16.68
C LEU A 173 -13.50 -8.88 -16.90
N CYS A 174 -14.38 -9.85 -16.68
CA CYS A 174 -14.09 -11.26 -16.96
C CYS A 174 -13.86 -11.50 -18.46
N ALA A 175 -14.75 -11.00 -19.30
CA ALA A 175 -14.63 -11.10 -20.76
C ALA A 175 -13.35 -10.41 -21.28
N LYS A 176 -12.98 -9.25 -20.72
CA LYS A 176 -11.73 -8.56 -21.06
C LYS A 176 -10.51 -9.41 -20.75
N LYS A 177 -10.45 -10.03 -19.56
CA LYS A 177 -9.34 -10.92 -19.17
C LYS A 177 -9.26 -12.19 -20.02
N GLU A 178 -10.38 -12.67 -20.54
CA GLU A 178 -10.40 -13.79 -21.49
C GLU A 178 -9.84 -13.37 -22.85
N ALA A 179 -10.26 -12.21 -23.36
CA ALA A 179 -9.71 -11.66 -24.60
C ALA A 179 -8.20 -11.39 -24.50
N GLU A 180 -7.72 -10.84 -23.38
CA GLU A 180 -6.28 -10.61 -23.13
C GLU A 180 -5.48 -11.93 -23.16
N ARG A 181 -6.02 -13.00 -22.56
CA ARG A 181 -5.39 -14.33 -22.61
C ARG A 181 -5.33 -14.89 -24.02
N GLU A 182 -6.39 -14.71 -24.82
CA GLU A 182 -6.36 -15.16 -26.22
C GLU A 182 -5.38 -14.36 -27.07
N VAL A 183 -5.28 -13.04 -26.86
CA VAL A 183 -4.26 -12.20 -27.51
C VAL A 183 -2.85 -12.69 -27.16
N GLN A 184 -2.59 -13.00 -25.88
CA GLN A 184 -1.30 -13.58 -25.46
C GLN A 184 -1.02 -14.91 -26.15
N ARG A 185 -2.02 -15.79 -26.26
CA ARG A 185 -1.90 -17.08 -26.95
C ARG A 185 -1.55 -16.92 -28.43
N LEU A 186 -2.23 -16.00 -29.12
CA LEU A 186 -1.99 -15.72 -30.53
C LEU A 186 -0.59 -15.12 -30.76
N ASN A 187 -0.16 -14.19 -29.89
CA ASN A 187 1.18 -13.61 -29.97
C ASN A 187 2.28 -14.68 -29.81
N GLU A 188 2.09 -15.62 -28.89
CA GLU A 188 3.03 -16.72 -28.68
C GLU A 188 3.09 -17.67 -29.88
N LEU A 189 1.93 -18.03 -30.47
CA LEU A 189 1.88 -18.81 -31.70
C LEU A 189 2.57 -18.09 -32.87
N GLN A 190 2.38 -16.78 -32.98
CA GLN A 190 3.04 -15.96 -33.99
C GLN A 190 4.56 -15.93 -33.78
N ARG A 191 5.03 -15.78 -32.53
CA ARG A 191 6.46 -15.85 -32.18
C ARG A 191 7.07 -17.18 -32.62
N GLN A 192 6.44 -18.30 -32.25
CA GLN A 192 6.88 -19.63 -32.65
C GLN A 192 6.88 -19.83 -34.17
N SER A 193 5.89 -19.27 -34.87
CA SER A 193 5.86 -19.31 -36.34
C SER A 193 7.02 -18.53 -36.95
N ASN A 194 7.32 -17.35 -36.42
CA ASN A 194 8.43 -16.52 -36.90
C ASN A 194 9.79 -17.18 -36.63
N GLU A 195 9.94 -17.88 -35.50
CA GLU A 195 11.15 -18.65 -35.17
C GLU A 195 11.38 -19.77 -36.19
N ARG A 196 10.35 -20.56 -36.52
CA ARG A 196 10.45 -21.59 -37.57
C ARG A 196 10.86 -21.01 -38.93
N ILE A 197 10.25 -19.88 -39.32
CA ILE A 197 10.61 -19.20 -40.58
C ILE A 197 12.07 -18.74 -40.55
N ALA A 198 12.56 -18.26 -39.41
CA ALA A 198 13.96 -17.84 -39.25
C ALA A 198 14.93 -19.02 -39.35
N GLU A 199 14.60 -20.16 -38.74
CA GLU A 199 15.37 -21.41 -38.84
C GLU A 199 15.43 -21.91 -40.29
N ASP A 200 14.29 -21.95 -40.98
CA ASP A 200 14.21 -22.34 -42.39
C ASP A 200 15.04 -21.39 -43.29
N ALA A 201 14.98 -20.09 -43.03
CA ALA A 201 15.75 -19.10 -43.77
C ALA A 201 17.27 -19.24 -43.54
N ASP A 202 17.70 -19.57 -42.33
CA ASP A 202 19.11 -19.84 -42.02
C ASP A 202 19.60 -21.14 -42.70
N TYR A 203 18.76 -22.19 -42.68
CA TYR A 203 19.02 -23.43 -43.39
C TYR A 203 19.23 -23.19 -44.89
N ILE A 204 18.31 -22.47 -45.54
CA ILE A 204 18.41 -22.13 -46.97
C ILE A 204 19.70 -21.35 -47.26
N ARG A 205 20.03 -20.34 -46.43
CA ARG A 205 21.26 -19.55 -46.58
C ARG A 205 22.52 -20.42 -46.52
N LYS A 206 22.55 -21.40 -45.60
CA LYS A 206 23.67 -22.32 -45.43
C LYS A 206 23.84 -23.25 -46.63
N VAL A 207 22.74 -23.80 -47.16
CA VAL A 207 22.75 -24.65 -48.36
C VAL A 207 23.24 -23.87 -49.58
N CYS A 208 22.70 -22.68 -49.84
CA CYS A 208 23.12 -21.85 -50.98
C CYS A 208 24.60 -21.45 -50.90
N SER A 209 25.10 -21.12 -49.70
CA SER A 209 26.51 -20.79 -49.50
C SER A 209 27.45 -21.97 -49.81
N GLY A 210 27.01 -23.20 -49.55
CA GLY A 210 27.75 -24.43 -49.89
C GLY A 210 27.80 -24.69 -51.40
N GLU A 211 26.71 -24.45 -52.12
CA GLU A 211 26.68 -24.60 -53.58
C GLU A 211 27.61 -23.61 -54.29
N ASP A 212 27.74 -22.38 -53.78
CA ASP A 212 28.66 -21.39 -54.34
C ASP A 212 30.13 -21.78 -54.16
N ILE A 213 30.45 -22.46 -53.06
CA ILE A 213 31.79 -23.02 -52.82
C ILE A 213 32.08 -24.14 -53.83
N LEU A 214 31.13 -25.04 -54.06
CA LEU A 214 31.27 -26.12 -55.05
C LEU A 214 31.39 -25.59 -56.48
N LYS A 215 30.58 -24.59 -56.86
CA LYS A 215 30.67 -23.92 -58.17
C LYS A 215 32.01 -23.21 -58.38
N LYS A 216 32.59 -22.61 -57.34
CA LYS A 216 33.95 -22.02 -57.41
C LYS A 216 35.03 -23.09 -57.56
N ALA A 217 34.92 -24.22 -56.86
CA ALA A 217 35.89 -25.31 -56.95
C ALA A 217 35.93 -25.94 -58.35
N CYS A 218 34.76 -26.20 -58.97
CA CYS A 218 34.70 -26.78 -60.32
C CYS A 218 35.20 -25.85 -61.44
N LYS A 219 35.30 -24.53 -61.21
CA LYS A 219 35.88 -23.59 -62.18
C LYS A 219 37.40 -23.47 -62.07
N ALA A 220 37.99 -23.97 -61.00
CA ALA A 220 39.43 -23.89 -60.74
C ALA A 220 40.20 -25.18 -61.10
N ALA A 221 39.48 -26.25 -61.44
CA ALA A 221 40.02 -27.51 -61.96
C ALA A 221 39.91 -27.54 -63.49
#